data_AF-A0A1H1NG82-F1
#
_entry.id   AF-A0A1H1NG82-F1
#
_cell.length_a   1.000
_cell.length_b   1.000
_cell.length_c   1.000
_cell.angle_alpha   90.00
_cell.angle_beta   90.00
_cell.angle_gamma   90.00
#
_symmetry.space_group_name_H-M   'P 1'
#
loop_
_entity.id
_entity.type
_entity.pdbx_description
1 polymer ?
#
loop_
_entity_poly.entity_id
_entity_poly.type
_entity_poly.pdbx_seq_one_letter_code
_entity_poly.pdbx_strand_id
1 'polypeptide(L)'
;MFAISCSRYEVVSLAIDQCVSCAVYQRAIRARVDRTAAAFERGDTLLQVDHRVEQAGYMVLALALIGAGAGAAWEWQANAYGKRLAEQGAAYQADLSSIATAGAAQARQAVEQQQVAQKALADLDAKSTQEKADALAKNDLLRRLYGVSQTDNEKLHADVASGQRRLRIAAACSVASSGSVVPQAASASGLGDAASVELAPTAGQTVFDIRARIIADQAALRALQAYVREVCQ
;
A
#
# COMPACT_ATOMS: atom_id res chain seq x y z
N MET A 1 156.82 4.90 -23.64
CA MET A 1 157.39 4.64 -22.30
C MET A 1 156.77 5.66 -21.37
N PHE A 2 155.84 5.36 -20.48
CA PHE A 2 155.87 4.30 -19.49
C PHE A 2 154.48 3.69 -19.29
N ALA A 3 154.43 2.37 -19.31
CA ALA A 3 153.34 1.59 -18.79
C ALA A 3 153.58 1.35 -17.29
N ILE A 4 152.56 1.54 -16.45
CA ILE A 4 152.45 0.85 -15.15
C ILE A 4 150.99 0.40 -15.02
N SER A 5 150.82 -0.92 -14.97
CA SER A 5 149.60 -1.68 -14.71
C SER A 5 149.07 -1.49 -13.28
N CYS A 6 147.81 -1.90 -13.13
CA CYS A 6 147.05 -2.21 -11.90
C CYS A 6 146.47 -1.04 -11.10
N SER A 7 145.17 -0.80 -11.26
CA SER A 7 144.25 -1.12 -10.17
C SER A 7 142.79 -1.26 -10.64
N ARG A 8 142.24 -2.46 -10.45
CA ARG A 8 140.86 -2.85 -10.78
C ARG A 8 139.81 -2.22 -9.85
N TYR A 9 140.19 -1.24 -9.03
CA TYR A 9 139.40 -0.72 -7.91
C TYR A 9 138.73 0.65 -8.15
N GLU A 10 139.21 1.49 -9.08
CA GLU A 10 138.65 2.83 -9.28
C GLU A 10 137.35 2.86 -10.11
N VAL A 11 137.13 1.88 -10.99
CA VAL A 11 135.93 1.83 -11.86
C VAL A 11 134.68 1.38 -11.08
N VAL A 12 134.85 0.66 -9.96
CA VAL A 12 133.75 0.18 -9.12
C VAL A 12 133.20 1.31 -8.22
N SER A 13 134.05 2.23 -7.76
CA SER A 13 133.62 3.31 -6.85
C SER A 13 132.74 4.35 -7.54
N LEU A 14 133.05 4.71 -8.80
CA LEU A 14 132.27 5.70 -9.56
C LEU A 14 130.87 5.18 -9.92
N ALA A 15 130.75 3.89 -10.24
CA ALA A 15 129.46 3.24 -10.54
C ALA A 15 128.56 3.10 -9.30
N ILE A 16 129.16 2.89 -8.11
CA ILE A 16 128.43 2.85 -6.84
C ILE A 16 127.89 4.23 -6.47
N ASP A 17 128.68 5.29 -6.61
CA ASP A 17 128.23 6.67 -6.32
C ASP A 17 127.10 7.13 -7.25
N GLN A 18 127.12 6.73 -8.52
CA GLN A 18 126.07 7.05 -9.48
C GLN A 18 124.77 6.26 -9.21
N CYS A 19 124.88 5.01 -8.75
CA CYS A 19 123.76 4.21 -8.26
C CYS A 19 123.16 4.77 -6.96
N VAL A 20 123.99 5.22 -6.02
CA VAL A 20 123.53 5.81 -4.75
C VAL A 20 122.83 7.14 -4.99
N SER A 21 123.36 8.02 -5.85
CA SER A 21 122.67 9.27 -6.25
C SER A 21 121.34 9.01 -6.96
N CYS A 22 121.28 8.02 -7.86
CA CYS A 22 120.04 7.65 -8.53
C CYS A 22 118.99 7.11 -7.53
N ALA A 23 119.41 6.29 -6.56
CA ALA A 23 118.53 5.78 -5.52
C ALA A 23 118.00 6.88 -4.58
N VAL A 24 118.83 7.85 -4.21
CA VAL A 24 118.42 9.01 -3.39
C VAL A 24 117.44 9.89 -4.18
N TYR A 25 117.72 10.14 -5.46
CA TYR A 25 116.84 10.93 -6.32
C TYR A 25 115.49 10.25 -6.56
N GLN A 26 115.48 8.94 -6.82
CA GLN A 26 114.23 8.17 -6.95
C GLN A 26 113.42 8.14 -5.65
N ARG A 27 114.06 8.03 -4.47
CA ARG A 27 113.37 8.13 -3.18
C ARG A 27 112.73 9.50 -2.96
N ALA A 28 113.42 10.57 -3.33
CA ALA A 28 112.89 11.92 -3.22
C ALA A 28 111.68 12.16 -4.12
N ILE A 29 111.71 11.64 -5.35
CA ILE A 29 110.56 11.71 -6.28
C ILE A 29 109.39 10.89 -5.73
N ARG A 30 109.63 9.64 -5.30
CA ARG A 30 108.58 8.77 -4.75
C ARG A 30 107.90 9.43 -3.55
N ALA A 31 108.69 9.97 -2.61
CA ALA A 31 108.16 10.72 -1.46
C ALA A 31 107.40 12.00 -1.83
N ARG A 32 107.65 12.60 -3.01
CA ARG A 32 106.89 13.76 -3.48
C ARG A 32 105.58 13.34 -4.16
N VAL A 33 105.61 12.26 -4.95
CA VAL A 33 104.43 11.65 -5.58
C VAL A 33 103.46 11.13 -4.52
N ASP A 34 103.96 10.44 -3.49
CA ASP A 34 103.13 9.92 -2.39
C ASP A 34 102.46 11.06 -1.60
N ARG A 35 103.18 12.17 -1.39
CA ARG A 35 102.62 13.36 -0.73
C ARG A 35 101.52 14.03 -1.56
N THR A 36 101.66 14.07 -2.89
CA THR A 36 100.62 14.61 -3.77
C THR A 36 99.41 13.68 -3.88
N ALA A 37 99.63 12.36 -3.94
CA ALA A 37 98.55 11.37 -3.94
C ALA A 37 97.72 11.44 -2.65
N ALA A 38 98.36 11.49 -1.49
CA ALA A 38 97.68 11.60 -0.19
C ALA A 38 96.97 12.95 0.02
N ALA A 39 97.34 14.00 -0.73
CA ALA A 39 96.62 15.29 -0.72
C ALA A 39 95.38 15.24 -1.63
N PHE A 40 95.48 14.56 -2.78
CA PHE A 40 94.36 14.33 -3.70
C PHE A 40 93.29 13.44 -3.08
N GLU A 41 93.66 12.31 -2.47
CA GLU A 41 92.74 11.41 -1.76
C GLU A 41 92.03 12.10 -0.58
N ARG A 42 92.72 13.03 0.11
CA ARG A 42 92.10 13.87 1.17
C ARG A 42 91.14 14.91 0.59
N GLY A 43 91.42 15.47 -0.58
CA GLY A 43 90.52 16.39 -1.26
C GLY A 43 89.21 15.72 -1.68
N ASP A 44 89.31 14.54 -2.29
CA ASP A 44 88.15 13.76 -2.77
C ASP A 44 87.25 13.32 -1.60
N THR A 45 87.85 12.89 -0.49
CA THR A 45 87.08 12.51 0.71
C THR A 45 86.36 13.71 1.34
N LEU A 46 86.97 14.90 1.39
CA LEU A 46 86.32 16.10 1.90
C LEU A 46 85.16 16.56 1.01
N LEU A 47 85.36 16.58 -0.31
CA LEU A 47 84.31 16.94 -1.27
C LEU A 47 83.14 15.95 -1.22
N GLN A 48 83.45 14.66 -1.08
CA GLN A 48 82.44 13.61 -0.96
C GLN A 48 81.67 13.71 0.35
N VAL A 49 82.31 14.07 1.46
CA VAL A 49 81.63 14.30 2.75
C VAL A 49 80.73 15.53 2.69
N ASP A 50 81.20 16.63 2.11
CA ASP A 50 80.42 17.88 1.97
C ASP A 50 79.14 17.67 1.14
N HIS A 51 79.25 16.98 0.01
CA HIS A 51 78.08 16.66 -0.83
C HIS A 51 77.08 15.73 -0.13
N ARG A 52 77.55 14.79 0.71
CA ARG A 52 76.67 13.91 1.51
C ARG A 52 75.95 14.69 2.61
N VAL A 53 76.59 15.67 3.23
CA VAL A 53 75.98 16.54 4.26
C VAL A 53 74.92 17.44 3.64
N GLU A 54 75.18 18.04 2.48
CA GLU A 54 74.21 18.88 1.77
C GLU A 54 72.98 18.06 1.32
N GLN A 55 73.20 16.89 0.72
CA GLN A 55 72.12 15.97 0.33
C GLN A 55 71.31 15.48 1.55
N ALA A 56 71.98 15.16 2.66
CA ALA A 56 71.29 14.78 3.89
C ALA A 56 70.41 15.93 4.43
N GLY A 57 70.90 17.17 4.37
CA GLY A 57 70.13 18.36 4.74
C GLY A 57 68.85 18.52 3.91
N TYR A 58 68.95 18.41 2.57
CA TYR A 58 67.78 18.49 1.70
C TYR A 58 66.80 17.34 1.91
N MET A 59 67.28 16.12 2.15
CA MET A 59 66.41 14.96 2.42
C MET A 59 65.62 15.14 3.72
N VAL A 60 66.24 15.66 4.78
CA VAL A 60 65.55 15.96 6.04
C VAL A 60 64.52 17.07 5.84
N LEU A 61 64.86 18.13 5.10
CA LEU A 61 63.94 19.22 4.80
C LEU A 61 62.74 18.75 3.96
N ALA A 62 62.98 17.91 2.94
CA ALA A 62 61.93 17.35 2.12
C ALA A 62 60.97 16.46 2.94
N LEU A 63 61.51 15.61 3.82
CA LEU A 63 60.69 14.76 4.70
C LEU A 63 59.86 15.60 5.69
N ALA A 64 60.43 16.68 6.23
CA ALA A 64 59.69 17.59 7.12
C ALA A 64 58.51 18.28 6.40
N LEU A 65 58.72 18.73 5.16
CA LEU A 65 57.66 19.33 4.35
C LEU A 65 56.55 18.33 3.98
N ILE A 66 56.92 17.10 3.64
CA ILE A 66 55.96 16.02 3.36
C ILE A 66 55.15 15.70 4.62
N GLY A 67 55.79 15.59 5.79
CA GLY A 67 55.12 15.34 7.06
C GLY A 67 54.13 16.45 7.45
N ALA A 68 54.50 17.71 7.26
CA ALA A 68 53.63 18.85 7.52
C ALA A 68 52.40 18.86 6.59
N GLY A 69 52.60 18.58 5.29
CA GLY A 69 51.50 18.47 4.33
C GLY A 69 50.55 17.31 4.66
N ALA A 70 51.08 16.16 5.06
CA ALA A 70 50.28 15.01 5.49
C ALA A 70 49.45 15.32 6.74
N GLY A 71 50.02 16.00 7.74
CA GLY A 71 49.31 16.38 8.97
C GLY A 71 48.15 17.34 8.70
N ALA A 72 48.39 18.40 7.92
CA ALA A 72 47.36 19.38 7.56
C ALA A 72 46.22 18.74 6.73
N ALA A 73 46.55 17.83 5.81
CA ALA A 73 45.57 17.08 5.04
C ALA A 73 44.70 16.19 5.94
N TRP A 74 45.30 15.49 6.91
CA TRP A 74 44.58 14.65 7.86
C TRP A 74 43.63 15.45 8.76
N GLU A 75 44.05 16.60 9.29
CA GLU A 75 43.17 17.44 10.12
C GLU A 75 42.00 18.00 9.32
N TRP A 76 42.25 18.50 8.11
CA TRP A 76 41.18 18.97 7.23
C TRP A 76 40.19 17.84 6.90
N GLN A 77 40.73 16.68 6.54
CA GLN A 77 39.93 15.53 6.14
C GLN A 77 39.11 14.98 7.33
N ALA A 78 39.67 14.92 8.54
CA ALA A 78 38.95 14.52 9.75
C ALA A 78 37.81 15.48 10.09
N ASN A 79 38.04 16.80 10.02
CA ASN A 79 37.02 17.81 10.28
C ASN A 79 35.89 17.77 9.23
N ALA A 80 36.26 17.65 7.95
CA ALA A 80 35.31 17.57 6.85
C ALA A 80 34.44 16.30 6.91
N TYR A 81 35.02 15.14 7.23
CA TYR A 81 34.25 13.90 7.40
C TYR A 81 33.35 13.93 8.64
N GLY A 82 33.83 14.47 9.76
CA GLY A 82 33.01 14.63 10.97
C GLY A 82 31.74 15.43 10.71
N LYS A 83 31.85 16.54 9.96
CA LYS A 83 30.70 17.35 9.57
C LYS A 83 29.69 16.56 8.72
N ARG A 84 30.17 15.83 7.69
CA ARG A 84 29.29 15.02 6.84
C ARG A 84 28.61 13.88 7.60
N LEU A 85 29.30 13.25 8.54
CA LEU A 85 28.73 12.20 9.39
C LEU A 85 27.63 12.75 10.31
N ALA A 86 27.85 13.92 10.90
CA ALA A 86 26.83 14.59 11.72
C ALA A 86 25.59 14.98 10.90
N GLU A 87 25.80 15.52 9.70
CA GLU A 87 24.71 15.90 8.79
C GLU A 87 23.93 14.68 8.30
N GLN A 88 24.60 13.59 7.93
CA GLN A 88 23.96 12.32 7.57
C GLN A 88 23.17 11.71 8.73
N GLY A 89 23.71 11.74 9.95
CA GLY A 89 23.01 11.26 11.15
C GLY A 89 21.73 12.04 11.43
N ALA A 90 21.80 13.37 11.34
CA ALA A 90 20.63 14.24 11.50
C ALA A 90 19.59 14.03 10.37
N ALA A 91 20.03 13.91 9.12
CA ALA A 91 19.16 13.66 7.98
C ALA A 91 18.47 12.28 8.09
N TYR A 92 19.19 11.24 8.49
CA TYR A 92 18.62 9.90 8.68
C TYR A 92 17.57 9.88 9.80
N GLN A 93 17.83 10.57 10.92
CA GLN A 93 16.86 10.66 12.00
C GLN A 93 15.63 11.47 11.61
N ALA A 94 15.80 12.55 10.84
CA ALA A 94 14.70 13.30 10.27
C ALA A 94 13.87 12.44 9.29
N ASP A 95 14.53 11.67 8.43
CA ASP A 95 13.88 10.80 7.45
C ASP A 95 13.03 9.71 8.14
N LEU A 96 13.60 9.02 9.14
CA LEU A 96 12.88 8.04 9.96
C LEU A 96 11.64 8.65 10.62
N SER A 97 11.75 9.87 11.16
CA SER A 97 10.62 10.57 11.77
C SER A 97 9.54 10.94 10.75
N SER A 98 9.95 11.30 9.53
CA SER A 98 9.04 11.65 8.44
C SER A 98 8.28 10.41 7.94
N ILE A 99 8.97 9.28 7.79
CA ILE A 99 8.38 8.01 7.38
C ILE A 99 7.42 7.51 8.46
N ALA A 100 7.83 7.57 9.73
CA ALA A 100 6.98 7.16 10.85
C ALA A 100 5.70 8.01 10.94
N THR A 101 5.81 9.33 10.76
CA THR A 101 4.65 10.23 10.79
C THR A 101 3.75 10.06 9.57
N ALA A 102 4.32 9.89 8.38
CA ALA A 102 3.57 9.59 7.15
C ALA A 102 2.82 8.25 7.26
N GLY A 103 3.50 7.19 7.76
CA GLY A 103 2.87 5.89 8.00
C GLY A 103 1.77 5.96 9.05
N ALA A 104 1.99 6.70 10.15
CA ALA A 104 0.97 6.93 11.16
C ALA A 104 -0.23 7.73 10.62
N ALA A 105 0.00 8.73 9.77
CA ALA A 105 -1.06 9.49 9.12
C ALA A 105 -1.87 8.62 8.15
N GLN A 106 -1.20 7.78 7.35
CA GLN A 106 -1.87 6.84 6.45
C GLN A 106 -2.71 5.81 7.21
N ALA A 107 -2.17 5.28 8.33
CA ALA A 107 -2.91 4.36 9.19
C ALA A 107 -4.16 5.02 9.80
N ARG A 108 -4.05 6.28 10.26
CA ARG A 108 -5.20 7.05 10.76
C ARG A 108 -6.26 7.26 9.69
N GLN A 109 -5.85 7.66 8.49
CA GLN A 109 -6.77 7.83 7.35
C GLN A 109 -7.49 6.52 7.00
N ALA A 110 -6.77 5.39 6.99
CA ALA A 110 -7.37 4.09 6.73
C ALA A 110 -8.40 3.70 7.80
N VAL A 111 -8.11 3.95 9.08
CA VAL A 111 -9.06 3.70 10.19
C VAL A 111 -10.28 4.62 10.10
N GLU A 112 -10.09 5.90 9.81
CA GLU A 112 -11.20 6.85 9.62
C GLU A 112 -12.11 6.42 8.46
N GLN A 113 -11.54 6.00 7.33
CA GLN A 113 -12.31 5.48 6.20
C GLN A 113 -13.11 4.23 6.60
N GLN A 114 -12.50 3.29 7.33
CA GLN A 114 -13.20 2.12 7.85
C GLN A 114 -14.33 2.49 8.80
N GLN A 115 -14.14 3.47 9.69
CA GLN A 115 -15.18 3.92 10.61
C GLN A 115 -16.34 4.60 9.89
N VAL A 116 -16.07 5.42 8.86
CA VAL A 116 -17.11 6.03 8.02
C VAL A 116 -17.90 4.96 7.29
N ALA A 117 -17.23 3.96 6.70
CA ALA A 117 -17.88 2.84 6.04
C ALA A 117 -18.75 2.02 7.02
N GLN A 118 -18.24 1.73 8.22
CA GLN A 118 -19.01 1.03 9.26
C GLN A 118 -20.25 1.81 9.69
N LYS A 119 -20.13 3.12 9.89
CA LYS A 119 -21.30 3.98 10.22
C LYS A 119 -22.31 3.99 9.09
N ALA A 120 -21.86 4.15 7.85
CA ALA A 120 -22.76 4.13 6.69
C ALA A 120 -23.49 2.78 6.54
N LEU A 121 -22.80 1.66 6.82
CA LEU A 121 -23.42 0.33 6.84
C LEU A 121 -24.43 0.17 7.98
N ALA A 122 -24.10 0.65 9.18
CA ALA A 122 -25.02 0.62 10.33
C ALA A 122 -26.28 1.48 10.08
N ASP A 123 -26.12 2.66 9.47
CA ASP A 123 -27.25 3.51 9.10
C ASP A 123 -28.13 2.86 8.01
N LEU A 124 -27.51 2.19 7.03
CA LEU A 124 -28.23 1.46 5.99
C LEU A 124 -28.97 0.25 6.55
N ASP A 125 -28.35 -0.49 7.46
CA ASP A 125 -28.95 -1.65 8.14
C ASP A 125 -30.12 -1.23 9.03
N ALA A 126 -29.98 -0.11 9.76
CA ALA A 126 -31.05 0.47 10.55
C ALA A 126 -32.25 0.87 9.67
N LYS A 127 -32.00 1.54 8.53
CA LYS A 127 -33.04 1.88 7.54
C LYS A 127 -33.71 0.63 6.98
N SER A 128 -32.94 -0.36 6.54
CA SER A 128 -33.49 -1.60 5.98
C SER A 128 -34.33 -2.37 7.00
N THR A 129 -33.88 -2.40 8.27
CA THR A 129 -34.64 -3.04 9.35
C THR A 129 -35.95 -2.31 9.62
N GLN A 130 -35.94 -0.97 9.60
CA GLN A 130 -37.15 -0.17 9.75
C GLN A 130 -38.13 -0.39 8.59
N GLU A 131 -37.65 -0.40 7.35
CA GLU A 131 -38.49 -0.66 6.17
C GLU A 131 -39.10 -2.07 6.21
N LYS A 132 -38.33 -3.08 6.60
CA LYS A 132 -38.82 -4.45 6.80
C LYS A 132 -39.87 -4.52 7.90
N ALA A 133 -39.66 -3.83 9.02
CA ALA A 133 -40.62 -3.80 10.12
C ALA A 133 -41.94 -3.12 9.71
N ASP A 134 -41.87 -2.00 8.98
CA ASP A 134 -43.06 -1.32 8.45
C ASP A 134 -43.81 -2.19 7.43
N ALA A 135 -43.07 -2.84 6.51
CA ALA A 135 -43.67 -3.76 5.55
C ALA A 135 -44.35 -4.95 6.22
N LEU A 136 -43.74 -5.52 7.27
CA LEU A 136 -44.34 -6.58 8.08
C LEU A 136 -45.61 -6.10 8.81
N ALA A 137 -45.57 -4.91 9.42
CA ALA A 137 -46.73 -4.34 10.10
C ALA A 137 -47.90 -4.10 9.13
N LYS A 138 -47.62 -3.60 7.93
CA LYS A 138 -48.62 -3.46 6.85
C LYS A 138 -49.19 -4.80 6.43
N ASN A 139 -48.37 -5.83 6.28
CA ASN A 139 -48.82 -7.17 5.92
C ASN A 139 -49.73 -7.78 7.01
N ASP A 140 -49.34 -7.64 8.28
CA ASP A 140 -50.13 -8.11 9.42
C ASP A 140 -51.48 -7.39 9.52
N LEU A 141 -51.51 -6.07 9.26
CA LEU A 141 -52.74 -5.28 9.20
C LEU A 141 -53.67 -5.84 8.11
N LEU A 142 -53.15 -6.04 6.89
CA LEU A 142 -53.92 -6.61 5.79
C LEU A 142 -54.45 -8.00 6.15
N ARG A 143 -53.61 -8.86 6.74
CA ARG A 143 -54.01 -10.21 7.16
C ARG A 143 -55.16 -10.18 8.17
N ARG A 144 -55.16 -9.21 9.11
CA ARG A 144 -56.26 -9.01 10.05
C ARG A 144 -57.55 -8.55 9.35
N LEU A 145 -57.46 -7.57 8.45
CA LEU A 145 -58.63 -7.09 7.69
C LEU A 145 -59.26 -8.20 6.84
N TYR A 146 -58.44 -8.95 6.10
CA TYR A 146 -58.92 -10.07 5.30
C TYR A 146 -59.46 -11.20 6.17
N GLY A 147 -58.79 -11.54 7.28
CA GLY A 147 -59.25 -12.57 8.22
C GLY A 147 -60.61 -12.25 8.86
N VAL A 148 -60.87 -10.98 9.20
CA VAL A 148 -62.19 -10.53 9.69
C VAL A 148 -63.25 -10.71 8.59
N SER A 149 -62.95 -10.31 7.35
CA SER A 149 -63.91 -10.49 6.25
C SER A 149 -64.23 -11.97 5.97
N GLN A 150 -63.25 -12.86 6.12
CA GLN A 150 -63.43 -14.29 5.91
C GLN A 150 -64.28 -14.90 7.03
N THR A 151 -63.98 -14.56 8.29
CA THR A 151 -64.78 -15.02 9.45
C THR A 151 -66.23 -14.52 9.40
N ASP A 152 -66.47 -13.31 8.92
CA ASP A 152 -67.84 -12.81 8.73
C ASP A 152 -68.59 -13.61 7.65
N ASN A 153 -67.96 -13.88 6.50
CA ASN A 153 -68.56 -14.73 5.46
C ASN A 153 -68.84 -16.15 5.96
N GLU A 154 -67.93 -16.73 6.75
CA GLU A 154 -68.09 -18.07 7.30
C GLU A 154 -69.22 -18.15 8.34
N LYS A 155 -69.40 -17.11 9.17
CA LYS A 155 -70.57 -16.98 10.04
C LYS A 155 -71.87 -16.88 9.25
N LEU A 156 -71.91 -16.05 8.21
CA LEU A 156 -73.06 -15.94 7.30
C LEU A 156 -73.40 -17.30 6.66
N HIS A 157 -72.39 -18.06 6.27
CA HIS A 157 -72.56 -19.41 5.73
C HIS A 157 -73.14 -20.38 6.76
N ALA A 158 -72.63 -20.37 8.00
CA ALA A 158 -73.12 -21.20 9.09
C ALA A 158 -74.57 -20.85 9.51
N ASP A 159 -74.93 -19.56 9.56
CA ASP A 159 -76.29 -19.11 9.85
C ASP A 159 -77.30 -19.59 8.79
N VAL A 160 -76.88 -19.63 7.52
CA VAL A 160 -77.71 -20.11 6.41
C VAL A 160 -77.81 -21.64 6.40
N ALA A 161 -76.71 -22.34 6.65
CA ALA A 161 -76.69 -23.80 6.76
C ALA A 161 -77.52 -24.32 7.94
N SER A 162 -77.53 -23.60 9.07
CA SER A 162 -78.36 -23.90 10.25
C SER A 162 -79.82 -23.43 10.11
N GLY A 163 -80.17 -22.76 9.01
CA GLY A 163 -81.52 -22.27 8.75
C GLY A 163 -81.94 -21.02 9.55
N GLN A 164 -81.01 -20.43 10.31
CA GLN A 164 -81.24 -19.19 11.08
C GLN A 164 -81.42 -17.97 10.18
N ARG A 165 -80.85 -17.99 8.96
CA ARG A 165 -81.04 -16.95 7.93
C ARG A 165 -81.41 -17.59 6.60
N ARG A 166 -82.33 -16.97 5.85
CA ARG A 166 -82.81 -17.44 4.53
C ARG A 166 -82.45 -16.41 3.45
N LEU A 167 -81.88 -16.88 2.35
CA LEU A 167 -81.52 -16.04 1.20
C LEU A 167 -82.77 -15.77 0.34
N ARG A 168 -83.10 -14.48 0.18
CA ARG A 168 -84.17 -14.01 -0.69
C ARG A 168 -83.55 -13.23 -1.84
N ILE A 169 -83.88 -13.62 -3.07
CA ILE A 169 -83.48 -12.85 -4.26
C ILE A 169 -84.69 -12.08 -4.74
N ALA A 170 -84.51 -10.78 -4.99
CA ALA A 170 -85.50 -9.97 -5.69
C ALA A 170 -85.45 -10.36 -7.18
N ALA A 171 -86.35 -11.25 -7.60
CA ALA A 171 -86.49 -11.63 -8.99
C ALA A 171 -87.62 -10.83 -9.64
N ALA A 172 -87.29 -10.01 -10.63
CA ALA A 172 -88.27 -9.43 -11.54
C ALA A 172 -88.35 -10.33 -12.78
N CYS A 173 -89.28 -11.29 -12.77
CA CYS A 173 -89.60 -12.04 -13.99
C CYS A 173 -90.49 -11.18 -14.89
N SER A 174 -89.90 -10.47 -15.86
CA SER A 174 -90.67 -9.98 -17.00
C SER A 174 -91.04 -11.18 -17.86
N VAL A 175 -92.28 -11.65 -17.73
CA VAL A 175 -92.83 -12.69 -18.60
C VAL A 175 -93.00 -12.10 -20.00
N ALA A 176 -91.92 -12.07 -20.78
CA ALA A 176 -92.03 -12.04 -22.23
C ALA A 176 -92.45 -13.45 -22.66
N SER A 177 -93.77 -13.66 -22.72
CA SER A 177 -94.40 -14.88 -23.21
C SER A 177 -93.89 -15.20 -24.62
N SER A 178 -92.92 -16.09 -24.71
CA SER A 178 -92.62 -16.82 -25.94
C SER A 178 -93.30 -18.18 -25.84
N GLY A 179 -94.54 -18.26 -26.30
CA GLY A 179 -95.05 -19.48 -26.93
C GLY A 179 -96.12 -20.34 -26.24
N SER A 180 -96.81 -19.89 -25.19
CA SER A 180 -97.95 -20.66 -24.65
C SER A 180 -99.20 -19.81 -24.46
N VAL A 181 -100.17 -20.04 -25.33
CA VAL A 181 -101.51 -19.45 -25.32
C VAL A 181 -102.35 -20.18 -24.26
N VAL A 182 -102.64 -19.50 -23.15
CA VAL A 182 -103.76 -19.86 -22.27
C VAL A 182 -104.63 -18.60 -22.15
N PRO A 183 -105.92 -18.65 -22.50
CA PRO A 183 -106.75 -17.45 -22.57
C PRO A 183 -107.03 -16.86 -21.18
N GLN A 184 -106.96 -15.53 -21.15
CA GLN A 184 -107.20 -14.62 -20.04
C GLN A 184 -108.58 -14.84 -19.39
N ALA A 185 -108.61 -15.35 -18.16
CA ALA A 185 -109.70 -15.09 -17.23
C ALA A 185 -109.26 -13.92 -16.33
N ALA A 186 -110.04 -12.83 -16.35
CA ALA A 186 -109.71 -11.55 -15.74
C ALA A 186 -109.43 -11.67 -14.23
N SER A 187 -108.19 -11.33 -13.88
CA SER A 187 -107.58 -11.39 -12.56
C SER A 187 -108.03 -10.25 -11.66
N ALA A 188 -108.50 -10.58 -10.46
CA ALA A 188 -108.67 -9.63 -9.37
C ALA A 188 -107.30 -9.06 -8.96
N SER A 189 -107.20 -7.75 -9.08
CA SER A 189 -106.10 -6.88 -8.67
C SER A 189 -105.89 -6.95 -7.15
N GLY A 190 -104.71 -7.40 -6.73
CA GLY A 190 -104.31 -7.39 -5.33
C GLY A 190 -103.20 -8.37 -4.99
N LEU A 191 -102.05 -8.29 -5.67
CA LEU A 191 -100.80 -8.88 -5.18
C LEU A 191 -99.76 -7.78 -5.13
N GLY A 192 -99.62 -7.22 -3.93
CA GLY A 192 -98.56 -6.28 -3.59
C GLY A 192 -97.19 -6.96 -3.61
N ASP A 193 -96.19 -6.12 -3.88
CA ASP A 193 -94.76 -6.30 -3.71
C ASP A 193 -94.10 -7.58 -4.23
N ALA A 194 -93.18 -7.37 -5.17
CA ALA A 194 -92.17 -8.29 -5.71
C ALA A 194 -92.06 -9.63 -4.96
N ALA A 195 -92.54 -10.71 -5.58
CA ALA A 195 -92.42 -12.06 -5.06
C ALA A 195 -90.94 -12.41 -4.84
N SER A 196 -90.47 -12.31 -3.59
CA SER A 196 -89.12 -12.76 -3.23
C SER A 196 -89.08 -14.27 -3.34
N VAL A 197 -88.33 -14.80 -4.30
CA VAL A 197 -88.15 -16.24 -4.47
C VAL A 197 -87.11 -16.70 -3.44
N GLU A 198 -87.49 -17.66 -2.60
CA GLU A 198 -86.58 -18.26 -1.63
C GLU A 198 -85.70 -19.29 -2.35
N LEU A 199 -84.38 -19.13 -2.24
CA LEU A 199 -83.45 -20.09 -2.83
C LEU A 199 -83.44 -21.39 -2.01
N ALA A 200 -83.40 -22.52 -2.70
CA ALA A 200 -83.16 -23.80 -2.05
C ALA A 200 -81.87 -23.73 -1.20
N PRO A 201 -81.81 -24.38 -0.02
CA PRO A 201 -80.67 -24.27 0.89
C PRO A 201 -79.32 -24.56 0.23
N THR A 202 -79.29 -25.55 -0.67
CA THR A 202 -78.11 -25.94 -1.48
C THR A 202 -77.72 -24.87 -2.51
N ALA A 203 -78.70 -24.24 -3.15
CA ALA A 203 -78.45 -23.13 -4.08
C ALA A 203 -77.95 -21.87 -3.35
N GLY A 204 -78.41 -21.64 -2.12
CA GLY A 204 -77.95 -20.54 -1.28
C GLY A 204 -76.46 -20.64 -0.88
N GLN A 205 -76.00 -21.85 -0.54
CA GLN A 205 -74.57 -22.10 -0.23
C GLN A 205 -73.67 -21.81 -1.44
N THR A 206 -74.03 -22.30 -2.62
CA THR A 206 -73.27 -22.07 -3.86
C THR A 206 -73.09 -20.57 -4.17
N VAL A 207 -74.10 -19.74 -3.90
CA VAL A 207 -74.02 -18.29 -4.12
C VAL A 207 -73.01 -17.63 -3.16
N PHE A 208 -72.97 -18.04 -1.89
CA PHE A 208 -71.97 -17.54 -0.94
C PHE A 208 -70.56 -18.02 -1.28
N ASP A 209 -70.38 -19.26 -1.73
CA ASP A 209 -69.09 -19.79 -2.18
C ASP A 209 -68.56 -19.02 -3.41
N ILE A 210 -69.42 -18.76 -4.39
CA ILE A 210 -69.08 -17.94 -5.54
C ILE A 210 -68.69 -16.52 -5.10
N ARG A 211 -69.44 -15.92 -4.17
CA ARG A 211 -69.11 -14.59 -3.64
C ARG A 211 -67.76 -14.58 -2.92
N ALA A 212 -67.49 -15.58 -2.09
CA ALA A 212 -66.22 -15.71 -1.38
C ALA A 212 -65.03 -15.83 -2.35
N ARG A 213 -65.16 -16.65 -3.40
CA ARG A 213 -64.16 -16.77 -4.47
C ARG A 213 -63.97 -15.47 -5.24
N ILE A 214 -65.04 -14.79 -5.63
CA ILE A 214 -64.94 -13.49 -6.35
C ILE A 214 -64.24 -12.44 -5.48
N ILE A 215 -64.50 -12.42 -4.16
CA ILE A 215 -63.81 -11.51 -3.23
C ILE A 215 -62.32 -11.82 -3.16
N ALA A 216 -61.95 -13.11 -3.08
CA ALA A 216 -60.56 -13.55 -3.06
C ALA A 216 -59.83 -13.19 -4.37
N ASP A 217 -60.46 -13.45 -5.52
CA ASP A 217 -59.90 -13.13 -6.84
C ASP A 217 -59.74 -11.61 -7.03
N GLN A 218 -60.72 -10.81 -6.61
CA GLN A 218 -60.59 -9.35 -6.66
C GLN A 218 -59.49 -8.83 -5.74
N ALA A 219 -59.30 -9.44 -4.56
CA ALA A 219 -58.21 -9.08 -3.66
C ALA A 219 -56.84 -9.39 -4.28
N ALA A 220 -56.68 -10.56 -4.91
CA ALA A 220 -55.46 -10.96 -5.61
C ALA A 220 -55.14 -10.00 -6.77
N LEU A 221 -56.13 -9.64 -7.59
CA LEU A 221 -55.95 -8.70 -8.69
C LEU A 221 -55.57 -7.29 -8.22
N ARG A 222 -56.18 -6.78 -7.15
CA ARG A 222 -55.80 -5.48 -6.56
C ARG A 222 -54.38 -5.50 -6.01
N ALA A 223 -53.96 -6.58 -5.35
CA ALA A 223 -52.60 -6.74 -4.87
C ALA A 223 -51.59 -6.74 -6.03
N LEU A 224 -51.87 -7.45 -7.13
CA LEU A 224 -51.05 -7.41 -8.34
C LEU A 224 -50.98 -6.01 -8.97
N GLN A 225 -52.11 -5.31 -9.08
CA GLN A 225 -52.13 -3.95 -9.63
C GLN A 225 -51.33 -2.96 -8.77
N ALA A 226 -51.40 -3.09 -7.43
CA ALA A 226 -50.61 -2.28 -6.51
C ALA A 226 -49.11 -2.56 -6.67
N TYR A 227 -48.73 -3.84 -6.71
CA TYR A 227 -47.35 -4.27 -6.90
C TYR A 227 -46.73 -3.73 -8.19
N VAL A 228 -47.45 -3.85 -9.33
CA VAL A 228 -46.98 -3.30 -10.61
C VAL A 228 -46.79 -1.77 -10.54
N ARG A 229 -47.68 -1.05 -9.85
CA ARG A 229 -47.58 0.41 -9.69
C ARG A 229 -46.43 0.85 -8.78
N GLU A 230 -46.02 0.02 -7.83
CA GLU A 230 -44.90 0.34 -6.93
C GLU A 230 -43.54 -0.08 -7.50
N VAL A 231 -43.47 -1.21 -8.22
CA VAL A 231 -42.19 -1.80 -8.68
C VAL A 231 -41.82 -1.41 -10.11
N CYS A 232 -42.79 -1.15 -11.00
CA CYS A 232 -42.52 -0.82 -12.41
C CYS A 232 -42.55 0.69 -12.71
N GLN A 233 -42.17 1.54 -11.76
CA GLN A 233 -41.98 2.98 -12.00
C GLN A 233 -40.66 3.29 -12.69
#